data_AF-A0A534HTP6-F1
#
_entry.id   AF-A0A534HTP6-F1
#
_cell.length_a   1.000
_cell.length_b   1.000
_cell.length_c   1.000
_cell.angle_alpha   90.00
_cell.angle_beta   90.00
_cell.angle_gamma   90.00
#
_symmetry.space_group_name_H-M   'P 1'
#
loop_
_entity.id
_entity.type
_entity.pdbx_description
1 polymer ?
#
loop_
_entity_poly.entity_id
_entity_poly.type
_entity_poly.pdbx_seq_one_letter_code
_entity_poly.pdbx_strand_id
1 'polypeptide(L)'
;MISSKEDYRFFLEADRLALCKDRKRPRLIDDGWRFQRLLRKVEYYMNCKRSPLHRAYLLFLLARFYWLSKKLGFTISPNTIGPGLCLAHRGNILISPYAHIGENFRIHAMTSIGSEVRYGDKAATIGNNVYVGPGAKLFGEIVIGDDVAIGANAVVTHSFEEPHQTVAGVPARKVSDKGTEELLVRATEIVRARGAKAPAPAGSPVGATAPRGRPAAPNYSRVSRVSRRIGLRKGTDDGELD
;
A
#
# COMPACT_ATOMS: atom_id res chain seq x y z
N MET A 1 12.35 -4.25 1.29
CA MET A 1 11.96 -4.93 0.02
C MET A 1 12.53 -6.34 0.01
N ILE A 2 12.03 -7.25 -0.83
CA ILE A 2 12.57 -8.61 -0.97
C ILE A 2 13.89 -8.56 -1.77
N SER A 3 15.00 -8.95 -1.15
CA SER A 3 16.34 -9.03 -1.76
C SER A 3 16.91 -10.45 -1.83
N SER A 4 16.51 -11.33 -0.90
CA SER A 4 16.97 -12.71 -0.78
C SER A 4 15.83 -13.76 -0.86
N LYS A 5 16.18 -15.05 -0.84
CA LYS A 5 15.20 -16.15 -0.76
C LYS A 5 14.62 -16.28 0.66
N GLU A 6 15.36 -15.79 1.64
CA GLU A 6 15.07 -15.79 3.07
C GLU A 6 14.06 -14.67 3.35
N ASP A 7 14.27 -13.48 2.77
CA ASP A 7 13.30 -12.38 2.77
C ASP A 7 11.96 -12.84 2.17
N TYR A 8 11.99 -13.51 1.01
CA TYR A 8 10.77 -14.03 0.39
C TYR A 8 10.03 -15.05 1.28
N ARG A 9 10.76 -15.86 2.06
CA ARG A 9 10.16 -16.76 3.07
C ARG A 9 9.57 -15.96 4.24
N PHE A 10 10.30 -14.96 4.76
CA PHE A 10 9.85 -14.08 5.84
C PHE A 10 8.56 -13.33 5.47
N PHE A 11 8.54 -12.68 4.30
CA PHE A 11 7.35 -12.01 3.75
C PHE A 11 6.16 -12.97 3.63
N LEU A 12 6.35 -14.18 3.09
CA LEU A 12 5.29 -15.17 2.93
C LEU A 12 4.73 -15.73 4.26
N GLU A 13 5.52 -15.74 5.32
CA GLU A 13 5.10 -16.16 6.67
C GLU A 13 4.44 -15.01 7.42
N ALA A 14 4.98 -13.79 7.34
CA ALA A 14 4.37 -12.60 7.93
C ALA A 14 2.99 -12.31 7.31
N ASP A 15 2.87 -12.28 5.98
CA ASP A 15 1.57 -12.12 5.29
C ASP A 15 0.56 -13.23 5.68
N ARG A 16 1.05 -14.46 5.93
CA ARG A 16 0.21 -15.60 6.37
C ARG A 16 -0.36 -15.39 7.77
N LEU A 17 0.47 -14.94 8.72
CA LEU A 17 0.06 -14.67 10.09
C LEU A 17 -0.83 -13.42 10.17
N ALA A 18 -0.55 -12.39 9.36
CA ALA A 18 -1.37 -11.17 9.25
C ALA A 18 -2.78 -11.45 8.71
N LEU A 19 -2.94 -12.49 7.87
CA LEU A 19 -4.24 -13.02 7.42
C LEU A 19 -4.88 -14.05 8.39
N CYS A 20 -4.30 -14.27 9.58
CA CYS A 20 -4.71 -15.27 10.56
C CYS A 20 -4.84 -16.70 9.98
N LYS A 21 -3.99 -17.07 9.01
CA LYS A 21 -4.06 -18.40 8.34
C LYS A 21 -3.20 -19.43 9.07
N ASP A 22 -3.86 -20.32 9.81
CA ASP A 22 -3.34 -21.53 10.46
C ASP A 22 -2.35 -22.35 9.62
N ARG A 23 -2.71 -22.62 8.37
CA ARG A 23 -2.11 -23.61 7.46
C ARG A 23 -1.05 -23.03 6.54
N LYS A 24 -0.21 -23.90 5.96
CA LYS A 24 0.96 -23.51 5.14
C LYS A 24 0.66 -23.11 3.68
N ARG A 25 -0.56 -23.35 3.16
CA ARG A 25 -0.94 -23.07 1.74
C ARG A 25 -2.42 -22.68 1.57
N PRO A 26 -2.77 -21.79 0.60
CA PRO A 26 -4.16 -21.45 0.26
C PRO A 26 -4.94 -22.61 -0.37
N ARG A 27 -6.27 -22.63 -0.18
CA ARG A 27 -7.22 -23.41 -0.99
C ARG A 27 -7.55 -22.60 -2.26
N LEU A 28 -8.28 -23.19 -3.20
CA LEU A 28 -8.68 -22.49 -4.43
C LEU A 28 -9.52 -21.23 -4.14
N ILE A 29 -10.35 -21.25 -3.09
CA ILE A 29 -11.25 -20.15 -2.68
C ILE A 29 -10.57 -18.97 -1.97
N ASP A 30 -9.31 -19.10 -1.51
CA ASP A 30 -8.60 -18.03 -0.80
C ASP A 30 -8.02 -16.97 -1.78
N ASP A 31 -8.83 -16.37 -2.66
CA ASP A 31 -8.33 -15.54 -3.77
C ASP A 31 -7.37 -14.42 -3.33
N GLY A 32 -7.69 -13.70 -2.24
CA GLY A 32 -6.84 -12.63 -1.69
C GLY A 32 -5.48 -13.13 -1.19
N TRP A 33 -5.43 -14.31 -0.58
CA TRP A 33 -4.16 -14.91 -0.16
C TRP A 33 -3.38 -15.49 -1.35
N ARG A 34 -4.08 -16.07 -2.35
CA ARG A 34 -3.49 -16.46 -3.64
C ARG A 34 -2.89 -15.25 -4.36
N PHE A 35 -3.51 -14.08 -4.25
CA PHE A 35 -3.02 -12.81 -4.78
C PHE A 35 -1.77 -12.32 -4.04
N GLN A 36 -1.79 -12.19 -2.71
CA GLN A 36 -0.59 -11.80 -1.94
C GLN A 36 0.60 -12.70 -2.24
N ARG A 37 0.40 -14.03 -2.23
CA ARG A 37 1.47 -14.99 -2.54
C ARG A 37 1.97 -14.89 -3.99
N LEU A 38 1.17 -14.35 -4.90
CA LEU A 38 1.59 -14.04 -6.27
C LEU A 38 2.35 -12.71 -6.34
N LEU A 39 1.89 -11.67 -5.64
CA LEU A 39 2.59 -10.38 -5.47
C LEU A 39 4.01 -10.61 -4.95
N ARG A 40 4.19 -11.28 -3.81
CA ARG A 40 5.52 -11.57 -3.24
C ARG A 40 6.41 -12.41 -4.17
N LYS A 41 5.80 -13.27 -4.98
CA LYS A 41 6.53 -14.08 -5.97
C LYS A 41 6.95 -13.25 -7.19
N VAL A 42 6.14 -12.30 -7.64
CA VAL A 42 6.52 -11.30 -8.65
C VAL A 42 7.69 -10.46 -8.12
N GLU A 43 7.58 -9.91 -6.91
CA GLU A 43 8.64 -9.15 -6.23
C GLU A 43 9.96 -9.94 -6.17
N TYR A 44 9.93 -11.19 -5.69
CA TYR A 44 11.12 -12.06 -5.65
C TYR A 44 11.75 -12.31 -7.04
N TYR A 45 10.94 -12.53 -8.07
CA TYR A 45 11.48 -12.75 -9.43
C TYR A 45 11.97 -11.47 -10.10
N MET A 46 11.35 -10.31 -9.84
CA MET A 46 11.84 -9.01 -10.31
C MET A 46 13.19 -8.66 -9.69
N ASN A 47 13.32 -8.84 -8.38
CA ASN A 47 14.47 -8.33 -7.63
C ASN A 47 15.66 -9.30 -7.68
N CYS A 48 15.40 -10.62 -7.50
CA CYS A 48 16.44 -11.60 -7.21
C CYS A 48 16.83 -12.50 -8.41
N LYS A 49 16.12 -12.44 -9.55
CA LYS A 49 16.27 -13.41 -10.65
C LYS A 49 16.42 -12.75 -12.03
N ARG A 50 17.59 -12.93 -12.67
CA ARG A 50 17.97 -12.16 -13.89
C ARG A 50 18.17 -12.98 -15.17
N SER A 51 18.24 -14.32 -15.10
CA SER A 51 18.50 -15.19 -16.26
C SER A 51 17.33 -15.22 -17.28
N PRO A 52 17.56 -15.53 -18.57
CA PRO A 52 16.51 -15.52 -19.59
C PRO A 52 15.29 -16.39 -19.27
N LEU A 53 15.50 -17.61 -18.76
CA LEU A 53 14.41 -18.50 -18.33
C LEU A 53 13.58 -17.89 -17.18
N HIS A 54 14.23 -17.17 -16.27
CA HIS A 54 13.53 -16.46 -15.20
C HIS A 54 12.82 -15.18 -15.68
N ARG A 55 13.31 -14.52 -16.73
CA ARG A 55 12.59 -13.41 -17.39
C ARG A 55 11.32 -13.90 -18.09
N ALA A 56 11.40 -14.98 -18.86
CA ALA A 56 10.21 -15.61 -19.47
C ALA A 56 9.18 -16.04 -18.40
N TYR A 57 9.65 -16.64 -17.30
CA TYR A 57 8.78 -16.99 -16.18
C TYR A 57 8.20 -15.76 -15.45
N LEU A 58 8.96 -14.67 -15.30
CA LEU A 58 8.49 -13.42 -14.74
C LEU A 58 7.39 -12.78 -15.61
N LEU A 59 7.50 -12.82 -16.94
CA LEU A 59 6.43 -12.37 -17.85
C LEU A 59 5.13 -13.16 -17.62
N PHE A 60 5.22 -14.49 -17.49
CA PHE A 60 4.08 -15.33 -17.11
C PHE A 60 3.49 -14.96 -15.73
N LEU A 61 4.34 -14.73 -14.73
CA LEU A 61 3.89 -14.29 -13.39
C LEU A 61 3.20 -12.93 -13.44
N LEU A 62 3.73 -11.97 -14.21
CA LEU A 62 3.17 -10.63 -14.39
C LEU A 62 1.82 -10.66 -15.13
N ALA A 63 1.70 -11.44 -16.20
CA ALA A 63 0.43 -11.62 -16.92
C ALA A 63 -0.65 -12.22 -16.01
N ARG A 64 -0.30 -13.26 -15.24
CA ARG A 64 -1.18 -13.89 -14.25
C ARG A 64 -1.52 -12.94 -13.10
N PHE A 65 -0.56 -12.13 -12.65
CA PHE A 65 -0.75 -11.12 -11.60
C PHE A 65 -1.75 -10.05 -12.05
N TYR A 66 -1.52 -9.44 -13.21
CA TYR A 66 -2.41 -8.45 -13.81
C TYR A 66 -3.83 -8.96 -14.05
N TRP A 67 -3.99 -10.22 -14.48
CA TRP A 67 -5.31 -10.84 -14.60
C TRP A 67 -6.02 -10.97 -13.23
N LEU A 68 -5.29 -11.40 -12.19
CA LEU A 68 -5.85 -11.56 -10.85
C LEU A 68 -6.11 -10.22 -10.15
N SER A 69 -5.25 -9.21 -10.36
CA SER A 69 -5.49 -7.81 -9.98
C SER A 69 -6.84 -7.33 -10.50
N LYS A 70 -7.06 -7.44 -11.82
CA LYS A 70 -8.32 -7.02 -12.45
C LYS A 70 -9.52 -7.82 -11.94
N LYS A 71 -9.39 -9.15 -11.75
CA LYS A 71 -10.47 -9.99 -11.21
C LYS A 71 -10.89 -9.60 -9.79
N LEU A 72 -9.98 -9.06 -8.97
CA LEU A 72 -10.23 -8.76 -7.55
C LEU A 72 -10.44 -7.27 -7.23
N GLY A 73 -10.21 -6.38 -8.19
CA GLY A 73 -10.22 -4.92 -7.96
C GLY A 73 -8.93 -4.37 -7.35
N PHE A 74 -7.84 -5.14 -7.36
CA PHE A 74 -6.59 -4.80 -6.67
C PHE A 74 -5.58 -4.12 -7.61
N THR A 75 -5.59 -2.79 -7.61
CA THR A 75 -4.56 -1.94 -8.23
C THR A 75 -3.44 -1.71 -7.22
N ILE A 76 -2.54 -2.71 -7.09
CA ILE A 76 -1.39 -2.68 -6.17
C ILE A 76 -0.14 -3.06 -6.97
N SER A 77 0.89 -2.21 -6.95
CA SER A 77 2.15 -2.50 -7.64
C SER A 77 3.12 -3.33 -6.80
N PRO A 78 3.96 -4.19 -7.42
CA PRO A 78 5.11 -4.81 -6.75
C PRO A 78 6.08 -3.78 -6.14
N ASN A 79 6.75 -4.16 -5.05
CA ASN A 79 7.71 -3.35 -4.31
C ASN A 79 7.11 -2.02 -3.79
N THR A 80 5.91 -2.09 -3.20
CA THR A 80 5.24 -0.96 -2.51
C THR A 80 5.09 -1.16 -1.00
N ILE A 81 4.86 -2.40 -0.55
CA ILE A 81 4.45 -2.72 0.82
C ILE A 81 5.44 -3.68 1.48
N GLY A 82 5.79 -3.41 2.74
CA GLY A 82 6.59 -4.29 3.59
C GLY A 82 5.93 -5.64 3.92
N PRO A 83 6.63 -6.54 4.64
CA PRO A 83 6.10 -7.83 5.08
C PRO A 83 4.96 -7.68 6.11
N GLY A 84 4.04 -8.64 6.14
CA GLY A 84 2.90 -8.61 7.07
C GLY A 84 1.65 -7.95 6.50
N LEU A 85 1.52 -7.91 5.17
CA LEU A 85 0.34 -7.36 4.49
C LEU A 85 -0.91 -8.17 4.83
N CYS A 86 -1.96 -7.51 5.31
CA CYS A 86 -3.30 -8.08 5.47
C CYS A 86 -4.29 -7.40 4.52
N LEU A 87 -4.67 -8.11 3.44
CA LEU A 87 -5.81 -7.74 2.60
C LEU A 87 -7.07 -8.34 3.22
N ALA A 88 -7.79 -7.56 4.02
CA ALA A 88 -8.87 -8.09 4.87
C ALA A 88 -10.06 -8.64 4.08
N HIS A 89 -10.37 -8.05 2.91
CA HIS A 89 -11.53 -8.39 2.09
C HIS A 89 -11.19 -8.35 0.58
N ARG A 90 -12.07 -8.91 -0.25
CA ARG A 90 -12.09 -8.64 -1.70
C ARG A 90 -12.84 -7.32 -1.96
N GLY A 91 -12.47 -6.60 -3.02
CA GLY A 91 -13.06 -5.31 -3.39
C GLY A 91 -12.01 -4.35 -3.93
N ASN A 92 -12.43 -3.19 -4.41
CA ASN A 92 -11.50 -2.24 -5.01
C ASN A 92 -10.49 -1.73 -3.97
N ILE A 93 -9.19 -1.90 -4.24
CA ILE A 93 -8.09 -1.36 -3.45
C ILE A 93 -7.11 -0.73 -4.43
N LEU A 94 -6.90 0.58 -4.30
CA LEU A 94 -5.92 1.32 -5.08
C LEU A 94 -4.75 1.72 -4.17
N ILE A 95 -3.54 1.31 -4.55
CA ILE A 95 -2.29 1.71 -3.93
C ILE A 95 -1.36 2.20 -5.04
N SER A 96 -1.06 3.49 -5.02
CA SER A 96 -0.05 4.10 -5.87
C SER A 96 1.31 3.39 -5.69
N PRO A 97 2.14 3.27 -6.73
CA PRO A 97 4.00 3.01 -6.53
C PRO A 97 3.59 2.99 -7.26
N TYR A 98 3.81 4.65 -7.02
CA TYR A 98 4.76 5.47 -6.19
C TYR A 98 4.71 5.44 -4.64
N ALA A 99 3.71 4.88 -3.95
CA ALA A 99 3.65 4.88 -2.48
C ALA A 99 4.75 4.03 -1.80
N HIS A 100 4.95 4.30 -0.51
CA HIS A 100 5.89 3.62 0.38
C HIS A 100 5.15 3.17 1.64
N ILE A 101 5.09 1.86 1.91
CA ILE A 101 4.27 1.31 3.00
C ILE A 101 5.11 0.31 3.83
N GLY A 102 5.11 0.47 5.15
CA GLY A 102 5.90 -0.31 6.11
C GLY A 102 5.39 -1.74 6.36
N GLU A 103 5.76 -2.28 7.51
CA GLU A 103 5.41 -3.63 7.95
C GLU A 103 3.99 -3.73 8.54
N ASN A 104 3.45 -4.96 8.63
CA ASN A 104 2.17 -5.29 9.30
C ASN A 104 0.94 -4.51 8.80
N PHE A 105 1.01 -3.95 7.59
CA PHE A 105 -0.01 -3.09 7.02
C PHE A 105 -1.34 -3.83 6.76
N ARG A 106 -2.42 -3.40 7.43
CA ARG A 106 -3.76 -3.97 7.26
C ARG A 106 -4.66 -3.00 6.49
N ILE A 107 -5.19 -3.44 5.36
CA ILE A 107 -6.04 -2.63 4.49
C ILE A 107 -7.34 -3.37 4.12
N HIS A 108 -8.43 -2.62 4.12
CA HIS A 108 -9.80 -3.10 3.86
C HIS A 108 -10.29 -2.70 2.46
N ALA A 109 -11.52 -3.07 2.10
CA ALA A 109 -12.06 -2.78 0.76
C ALA A 109 -12.44 -1.30 0.56
N MET A 110 -12.51 -0.88 -0.71
CA MET A 110 -12.87 0.48 -1.17
C MET A 110 -11.88 1.59 -0.77
N THR A 111 -10.67 1.22 -0.34
CA THR A 111 -9.61 2.14 0.05
C THR A 111 -8.81 2.64 -1.15
N SER A 112 -8.37 3.90 -1.10
CA SER A 112 -7.48 4.49 -2.12
C SER A 112 -6.31 5.21 -1.47
N ILE A 113 -5.09 4.88 -1.90
CA ILE A 113 -3.85 5.56 -1.55
C ILE A 113 -3.29 6.13 -2.86
N GLY A 114 -3.69 7.36 -3.18
CA GLY A 114 -3.40 8.01 -4.45
C GLY A 114 -2.01 8.65 -4.49
N SER A 115 -1.60 9.05 -5.71
CA SER A 115 -0.56 10.06 -5.88
C SER A 115 -1.10 11.46 -5.55
N GLU A 116 -0.23 12.47 -5.54
CA GLU A 116 -0.68 13.84 -5.70
C GLU A 116 -1.26 14.06 -7.11
N VAL A 117 -2.19 15.02 -7.25
CA VAL A 117 -2.84 15.34 -8.53
C VAL A 117 -1.94 16.19 -9.44
N ARG A 118 -1.03 17.00 -8.85
CA ARG A 118 -0.09 17.85 -9.61
C ARG A 118 1.16 17.07 -10.02
N TYR A 119 1.69 16.27 -9.10
CA TYR A 119 2.91 15.47 -9.25
C TYR A 119 2.55 13.99 -9.14
N GLY A 120 2.30 13.35 -10.28
CA GLY A 120 1.78 11.97 -10.33
C GLY A 120 2.77 10.91 -9.81
N ASP A 121 4.03 11.29 -9.55
CA ASP A 121 5.13 10.51 -8.98
C ASP A 121 5.27 10.67 -7.46
N LYS A 122 4.61 11.65 -6.85
CA LYS A 122 4.53 11.82 -5.39
C LYS A 122 3.32 11.07 -4.84
N ALA A 123 3.47 10.39 -3.70
CA ALA A 123 2.39 9.62 -3.07
C ALA A 123 2.62 9.44 -1.57
N ALA A 124 1.63 8.90 -0.86
CA ALA A 124 1.71 8.70 0.58
C ALA A 124 2.85 7.77 1.02
N THR A 125 3.46 8.14 2.13
CA THR A 125 4.47 7.40 2.88
C THR A 125 3.83 6.96 4.19
N ILE A 126 3.83 5.65 4.47
CA ILE A 126 3.05 5.05 5.55
C ILE A 126 3.94 4.12 6.38
N GLY A 127 4.02 4.38 7.68
CA GLY A 127 4.82 3.67 8.66
C GLY A 127 4.46 2.19 8.85
N ASN A 128 5.07 1.60 9.88
CA ASN A 128 4.82 0.22 10.29
C ASN A 128 3.54 0.12 11.12
N ASN A 129 2.93 -1.08 11.15
CA ASN A 129 1.75 -1.37 11.97
C ASN A 129 0.57 -0.40 11.71
N VAL A 130 0.35 0.01 10.46
CA VAL A 130 -0.76 0.93 10.12
C VAL A 130 -2.01 0.14 9.73
N TYR A 131 -3.15 0.56 10.30
CA TYR A 131 -4.49 0.08 9.96
C TYR A 131 -5.19 1.06 9.03
N VAL A 132 -5.82 0.58 7.97
CA VAL A 132 -6.63 1.37 7.03
C VAL A 132 -8.02 0.77 6.89
N GLY A 133 -8.99 1.43 7.54
CA GLY A 133 -10.39 1.03 7.56
C GLY A 133 -11.07 1.10 6.18
N PRO A 134 -12.21 0.39 6.01
CA PRO A 134 -12.89 0.30 4.73
C PRO A 134 -13.31 1.68 4.22
N GLY A 135 -13.16 1.90 2.92
CA GLY A 135 -13.54 3.16 2.27
C GLY A 135 -12.61 4.35 2.51
N ALA A 136 -11.56 4.25 3.34
CA ALA A 136 -10.63 5.36 3.58
C ALA A 136 -9.90 5.84 2.30
N LYS A 137 -9.58 7.13 2.23
CA LYS A 137 -8.96 7.79 1.08
C LYS A 137 -7.76 8.62 1.55
N LEU A 138 -6.58 8.31 1.07
CA LEU A 138 -5.32 9.01 1.32
C LEU A 138 -4.86 9.64 -0.01
N PHE A 139 -4.56 10.95 -0.01
CA PHE A 139 -4.14 11.67 -1.20
C PHE A 139 -2.98 12.65 -0.92
N GLY A 140 -2.06 12.76 -1.88
CA GLY A 140 -0.91 13.67 -1.82
C GLY A 140 0.38 13.04 -1.27
N GLU A 141 1.41 13.88 -1.15
CA GLU A 141 2.69 13.55 -0.50
C GLU A 141 2.54 13.67 1.02
N ILE A 142 1.73 12.79 1.63
CA ILE A 142 1.47 12.77 3.07
C ILE A 142 2.28 11.69 3.77
N VAL A 143 2.68 11.97 5.01
CA VAL A 143 3.38 11.02 5.89
C VAL A 143 2.42 10.52 6.96
N ILE A 144 2.32 9.21 7.13
CA ILE A 144 1.59 8.55 8.22
C ILE A 144 2.62 7.81 9.09
N GLY A 145 2.63 8.10 10.39
CA GLY A 145 3.54 7.49 11.36
C GLY A 145 3.33 5.99 11.56
N ASP A 146 4.19 5.40 12.38
CA ASP A 146 4.05 4.01 12.82
C ASP A 146 2.85 3.88 13.79
N ASP A 147 2.17 2.73 13.81
CA ASP A 147 1.06 2.44 14.74
C ASP A 147 -0.17 3.38 14.63
N VAL A 148 -0.39 4.01 13.47
CA VAL A 148 -1.58 4.84 13.19
C VAL A 148 -2.78 4.00 12.72
N ALA A 149 -3.96 4.28 13.27
CA ALA A 149 -5.24 3.73 12.82
C ALA A 149 -6.06 4.74 12.00
N ILE A 150 -6.30 4.45 10.72
CA ILE A 150 -7.14 5.27 9.85
C ILE A 150 -8.57 4.71 9.83
N GLY A 151 -9.54 5.50 10.29
CA GLY A 151 -10.94 5.14 10.39
C GLY A 151 -11.64 4.88 9.06
N ALA A 152 -12.77 4.17 9.10
CA ALA A 152 -13.59 3.90 7.92
C ALA A 152 -14.07 5.21 7.26
N ASN A 153 -14.09 5.24 5.92
CA ASN A 153 -14.44 6.40 5.09
C ASN A 153 -13.64 7.71 5.35
N ALA A 154 -12.57 7.68 6.16
CA ALA A 154 -11.77 8.88 6.43
C ALA A 154 -11.09 9.43 5.17
N VAL A 155 -11.03 10.75 5.03
CA VAL A 155 -10.37 11.44 3.90
C VAL A 155 -9.15 12.19 4.41
N VAL A 156 -7.98 11.58 4.25
CA VAL A 156 -6.70 12.03 4.78
C VAL A 156 -5.97 12.88 3.73
N THR A 157 -5.71 14.14 4.07
CA THR A 157 -5.23 15.20 3.16
C THR A 157 -3.93 15.89 3.63
N HIS A 158 -3.41 15.49 4.78
CA HIS A 158 -2.19 16.00 5.40
C HIS A 158 -1.51 14.89 6.19
N SER A 159 -0.26 15.12 6.61
CA SER A 159 0.50 14.16 7.40
C SER A 159 -0.06 13.99 8.82
N PHE A 160 0.14 12.79 9.37
CA PHE A 160 -0.10 12.40 10.75
C PHE A 160 1.12 11.62 11.24
N GLU A 161 2.18 12.35 11.62
CA GLU A 161 3.54 11.80 11.79
C GLU A 161 3.79 11.24 13.19
N GLU A 162 3.05 11.72 14.21
CA GLU A 162 3.05 11.11 15.54
C GLU A 162 2.57 9.65 15.46
N PRO A 163 3.22 8.71 16.16
CA PRO A 163 2.76 7.33 16.23
C PRO A 163 1.58 7.16 17.21
N HIS A 164 1.01 5.95 17.27
CA HIS A 164 -0.02 5.55 18.25
C HIS A 164 -1.28 6.43 18.29
N GLN A 165 -1.78 6.87 17.13
CA GLN A 165 -2.99 7.69 17.04
C GLN A 165 -4.05 7.12 16.09
N THR A 166 -5.32 7.40 16.39
CA THR A 166 -6.47 7.11 15.53
C THR A 166 -6.90 8.39 14.82
N VAL A 167 -7.05 8.33 13.50
CA VAL A 167 -7.44 9.46 12.65
C VAL A 167 -8.71 9.13 11.85
N ALA A 168 -9.70 10.01 11.89
CA ALA A 168 -11.01 9.78 11.26
C ALA A 168 -11.69 11.08 10.79
N GLY A 169 -12.73 10.94 9.97
CA GLY A 169 -13.54 12.07 9.48
C GLY A 169 -13.19 12.55 8.06
N VAL A 170 -13.92 13.57 7.60
CA VAL A 170 -13.81 14.15 6.26
C VAL A 170 -13.84 15.68 6.36
N PRO A 171 -12.70 16.39 6.20
CA PRO A 171 -11.33 15.86 6.19
C PRO A 171 -10.94 15.23 7.53
N ALA A 172 -10.00 14.28 7.50
CA ALA A 172 -9.60 13.53 8.68
C ALA A 172 -8.95 14.43 9.77
N ARG A 173 -9.10 14.03 11.04
CA ARG A 173 -8.46 14.61 12.23
C ARG A 173 -8.05 13.50 13.19
N LYS A 174 -7.11 13.79 14.09
CA LYS A 174 -6.82 12.94 15.26
C LYS A 174 -8.06 12.88 16.15
N VAL A 175 -8.49 11.68 16.52
CA VAL A 175 -9.68 11.43 17.35
C VAL A 175 -9.40 10.56 18.58
N SER A 176 -8.20 9.96 18.68
CA SER A 176 -7.75 9.25 19.88
C SER A 176 -6.24 9.07 19.88
N ASP A 177 -5.63 9.05 21.07
CA ASP A 177 -4.25 8.65 21.34
C ASP A 177 -4.11 7.12 21.56
N LYS A 178 -4.97 6.36 20.86
CA LYS A 178 -4.87 4.91 20.69
C LYS A 178 -4.45 4.62 19.24
N GLY A 179 -3.56 3.66 19.06
CA GLY A 179 -3.01 3.26 17.78
C GLY A 179 -3.77 2.11 17.16
N THR A 180 -3.05 1.04 16.79
CA THR A 180 -3.61 -0.14 16.11
C THR A 180 -3.82 -1.35 17.02
N GLU A 181 -3.95 -1.11 18.33
CA GLU A 181 -4.27 -2.16 19.32
C GLU A 181 -5.53 -2.92 18.89
N GLU A 182 -5.48 -4.25 18.90
CA GLU A 182 -6.53 -5.18 18.43
C GLU A 182 -6.92 -5.08 16.94
N LEU A 183 -6.63 -3.96 16.28
CA LEU A 183 -6.97 -3.70 14.88
C LEU A 183 -6.12 -4.49 13.88
N LEU A 184 -4.92 -4.97 14.24
CA LEU A 184 -4.08 -5.82 13.38
C LEU A 184 -3.19 -6.79 14.15
N VAL A 185 -2.61 -7.76 13.43
CA VAL A 185 -1.62 -8.70 13.98
C VAL A 185 -0.22 -8.18 13.65
N ARG A 186 0.61 -7.99 14.68
CA ARG A 186 2.05 -7.68 14.59
C ARG A 186 2.87 -8.86 14.07
N ALA A 187 2.56 -9.29 12.85
CA ALA A 187 2.99 -10.55 12.27
C ALA A 187 4.51 -10.66 12.11
N THR A 188 5.19 -9.58 11.73
CA THR A 188 6.65 -9.59 11.54
C THR A 188 7.41 -9.72 12.86
N GLU A 189 6.88 -9.19 13.96
CA GLU A 189 7.41 -9.40 15.31
C GLU A 189 7.29 -10.86 15.73
N ILE A 190 6.14 -11.50 15.49
CA ILE A 190 5.92 -12.94 15.75
C ILE A 190 6.87 -13.82 14.91
N VAL A 191 7.17 -13.42 13.66
CA VAL A 191 8.14 -14.15 12.81
C VAL A 191 9.57 -13.96 13.31
N ARG A 192 9.96 -12.76 13.74
CA ARG A 192 11.28 -12.49 14.36
C ARG A 192 11.48 -13.28 15.65
N ALA A 193 10.48 -13.31 16.53
CA ALA A 193 10.50 -14.05 17.80
C ALA A 193 10.68 -15.57 17.60
N ARG A 194 10.35 -16.11 16.43
CA ARG A 194 10.58 -17.52 16.04
C ARG A 194 11.98 -17.76 15.44
N GLY A 195 12.93 -16.83 15.64
CA GLY A 195 14.32 -16.94 15.18
C GLY A 195 14.52 -16.76 13.67
N ALA A 196 13.50 -16.36 12.92
CA ALA A 196 13.65 -16.11 11.50
C ALA A 196 14.35 -14.76 11.26
N LYS A 197 15.54 -14.80 10.66
CA LYS A 197 16.28 -13.60 10.25
C LYS A 197 15.40 -12.75 9.32
N ALA A 198 15.01 -11.58 9.79
CA ALA A 198 14.29 -10.60 8.99
C ALA A 198 15.17 -10.12 7.82
N PRO A 199 14.54 -9.60 6.74
CA PRO A 199 15.25 -8.70 5.82
C PRO A 199 15.94 -7.60 6.61
N ALA A 200 17.06 -7.08 6.11
CA ALA A 200 17.62 -5.85 6.66
C ALA A 200 16.50 -4.78 6.67
N PRO A 201 16.30 -4.05 7.78
CA PRO A 201 15.23 -3.07 7.84
C PRO A 201 15.46 -2.04 6.73
N ALA A 202 14.46 -1.85 5.88
CA ALA A 202 14.19 -0.51 5.46
C ALA A 202 13.85 0.24 6.75
N GLY A 203 14.54 1.34 7.06
CA GLY A 203 14.08 2.24 8.13
C GLY A 203 12.63 2.64 7.87
N SER A 204 11.91 3.08 8.92
CA SER A 204 10.50 3.48 8.74
C SER A 204 10.40 4.40 7.52
N PRO A 205 9.50 4.13 6.56
CA PRO A 205 9.56 4.73 5.23
C PRO A 205 9.38 6.25 5.25
N VAL A 206 8.99 6.83 6.39
CA VAL A 206 9.12 8.24 6.76
C VAL A 206 10.51 8.77 6.35
N GLY A 207 10.56 9.57 5.28
CA GLY A 207 11.80 10.15 4.72
C GLY A 207 12.50 9.32 3.62
N ALA A 208 11.98 8.17 3.21
CA ALA A 208 12.57 7.33 2.16
C ALA A 208 12.20 7.79 0.75
N THR A 209 13.20 8.00 -0.12
CA THR A 209 13.00 8.39 -1.54
C THR A 209 12.65 7.21 -2.45
N ALA A 210 11.99 7.49 -3.58
CA ALA A 210 11.40 6.48 -4.47
C ALA A 210 12.43 5.45 -5.02
N PRO A 211 12.12 4.14 -4.99
CA PRO A 211 13.02 3.11 -5.51
C PRO A 211 13.12 3.21 -7.05
N ARG A 212 14.36 3.15 -7.54
CA ARG A 212 14.70 3.28 -8.96
C ARG A 212 14.03 2.18 -9.80
N GLY A 213 13.55 2.53 -10.99
CA GLY A 213 13.00 1.58 -11.97
C GLY A 213 11.49 1.32 -11.90
N ARG A 214 10.73 2.10 -11.12
CA ARG A 214 9.27 2.21 -11.29
C ARG A 214 8.94 2.83 -12.65
N PRO A 215 7.76 2.55 -13.26
CA PRO A 215 7.31 3.22 -14.48
C PRO A 215 7.21 4.74 -14.28
N ALA A 216 7.19 5.51 -15.37
CA ALA A 216 7.03 6.96 -15.29
C ALA A 216 5.59 7.36 -14.93
N ALA A 217 5.44 8.45 -14.16
CA ALA A 217 4.13 8.95 -13.76
C ALA A 217 3.30 9.43 -14.96
N PRO A 218 1.97 9.18 -14.97
CA PRO A 218 1.09 9.82 -15.93
C PRO A 218 1.19 11.35 -15.77
N ASN A 219 1.48 12.06 -16.87
CA ASN A 219 1.71 13.50 -16.81
C ASN A 219 0.38 14.27 -16.72
N TYR A 220 -0.16 14.36 -15.51
CA TYR A 220 -1.43 15.02 -15.20
C TYR A 220 -1.41 16.55 -15.45
N SER A 221 -0.26 17.18 -15.74
CA SER A 221 -0.22 18.57 -16.23
C SER A 221 -1.06 18.76 -17.51
N ARG A 222 -1.24 17.69 -18.31
CA ARG A 222 -2.13 17.67 -19.48
C ARG A 222 -3.59 17.86 -19.10
N VAL A 223 -4.05 17.39 -17.92
CA VAL A 223 -5.42 17.63 -17.43
C VAL A 223 -5.66 19.14 -17.29
N SER A 224 -4.73 19.88 -16.65
CA SER A 224 -4.84 21.33 -16.53
C SER A 224 -4.85 22.08 -17.88
N ARG A 225 -4.28 21.48 -18.94
CA ARG A 225 -4.34 22.02 -20.31
C ARG A 225 -5.65 21.65 -21.00
N VAL A 226 -6.18 20.45 -20.77
CA VAL A 226 -7.51 20.04 -21.25
C VAL A 226 -8.59 20.90 -20.61
N SER A 227 -8.65 21.02 -19.27
CA SER A 227 -9.64 21.87 -18.57
C SER A 227 -9.64 23.32 -19.06
N ARG A 228 -8.46 23.91 -19.30
CA ARG A 228 -8.32 25.25 -19.91
C ARG A 228 -8.77 25.32 -21.37
N ARG A 229 -8.76 24.20 -22.11
CA ARG A 229 -9.19 24.11 -23.52
C ARG A 229 -10.69 23.83 -23.69
N ILE A 230 -11.36 23.25 -22.69
CA ILE A 230 -12.83 23.10 -22.62
C ILE A 230 -13.51 24.20 -21.78
N GLY A 231 -12.85 25.34 -21.56
CA GLY A 231 -13.50 26.55 -21.03
C GLY A 231 -13.93 26.50 -19.56
N LEU A 232 -13.57 25.45 -18.81
CA LEU A 232 -13.86 25.33 -17.37
C LEU A 232 -12.99 26.33 -16.58
N ARG A 233 -13.46 27.58 -16.51
CA ARG A 233 -12.96 28.57 -15.55
C ARG A 233 -13.24 28.07 -14.12
N LYS A 234 -12.39 28.47 -13.18
CA LYS A 234 -12.82 28.52 -11.78
C LYS A 234 -13.95 29.53 -11.66
N GLY A 235 -14.93 29.27 -10.80
CA GLY A 235 -15.71 30.35 -10.21
C GLY A 235 -14.77 31.28 -9.46
N THR A 236 -14.92 32.58 -9.69
CA THR A 236 -14.39 33.64 -8.83
C THR A 236 -15.53 34.06 -7.93
N ASP A 237 -15.51 33.60 -6.69
CA ASP A 237 -16.46 34.02 -5.65
C ASP A 237 -16.03 35.41 -5.13
N ASP A 238 -16.09 36.39 -6.02
CA ASP A 238 -16.02 37.82 -5.72
C ASP A 238 -17.46 38.29 -5.53
N GLY A 239 -17.95 38.31 -4.28
CA GLY A 239 -19.35 38.58 -3.98
C GLY A 239 -19.60 38.81 -2.49
N GLU A 240 -19.58 40.07 -2.08
CA GLU A 240 -20.20 40.52 -0.84
C GLU A 240 -21.72 40.30 -0.93
N LEU A 241 -22.33 39.91 0.20
CA LEU A 241 -23.78 39.94 0.40
C LEU A 241 -24.06 40.39 1.83
N ASP A 242 -24.62 41.60 1.97
CA ASP A 242 -25.43 42.02 3.10
C ASP A 242 -26.80 41.30 3.10
#